data_AF-A0A3A8KRC6-F1
#
_entry.id   AF-A0A3A8KRC6-F1
#
_cell.length_a   1.000
_cell.length_b   1.000
_cell.length_c   1.000
_cell.angle_alpha   90.00
_cell.angle_beta   90.00
_cell.angle_gamma   90.00
#
_symmetry.space_group_name_H-M   'P 1'
#
loop_
_entity.id
_entity.type
_entity.pdbx_description
1 polymer ?
#
loop_
_entity_poly.entity_id
_entity_poly.type
_entity_poly.pdbx_seq_one_letter_code
_entity_poly.pdbx_strand_id
1 'polypeptide(L)' 'MSVGCGGPMEQEEAPDLATQEAPLPDCSVSPDDLRNYYRDAAHTDLIGQWGCYCGGLYNWGNKSGPYVEYIYSC' A
#
# COMPACT_ATOMS: atom_id res chain seq x y z
N MET A 1 15.03 18.47 -42.63
CA MET A 1 15.49 19.08 -41.37
C MET A 1 14.59 18.49 -40.30
N SER A 2 15.00 17.44 -39.56
CA SER A 2 15.87 17.48 -38.37
C SER A 2 15.31 18.49 -37.35
N VAL A 3 14.86 18.14 -36.15
CA VAL A 3 15.47 17.24 -35.14
C VAL A 3 14.41 16.80 -34.11
N GLY A 4 14.57 15.62 -33.51
CA GLY A 4 13.80 15.20 -32.35
C GLY A 4 14.20 15.95 -31.08
N CYS A 5 13.25 16.16 -30.18
CA CYS A 5 13.51 16.61 -28.81
C CYS A 5 13.40 15.40 -27.87
N GLY A 6 14.43 14.55 -27.90
CA GLY A 6 14.88 13.89 -26.68
C GLY A 6 15.66 14.92 -25.88
N GLY A 7 15.01 15.52 -24.88
CA GLY A 7 15.65 16.32 -23.83
C GLY A 7 15.75 15.46 -22.57
N PRO A 8 16.76 15.71 -21.71
CA PRO A 8 17.20 14.77 -20.69
C PRO A 8 16.05 14.42 -19.75
N MET A 9 15.87 13.13 -19.47
CA MET A 9 15.23 12.74 -18.23
C MET A 9 16.15 13.27 -17.14
N GLU A 10 15.76 14.37 -16.49
CA GLU A 10 16.28 14.67 -15.17
C GLU A 10 16.02 13.38 -14.39
N GLN A 11 17.09 12.73 -13.94
CA GLN A 11 16.99 11.66 -12.98
C GLN A 11 16.51 12.33 -11.71
N GLU A 12 15.20 12.51 -11.60
CA GLU A 12 14.52 12.85 -10.35
C GLU A 12 15.06 11.83 -9.37
N GLU A 13 15.91 12.28 -8.44
CA GLU A 13 16.34 11.47 -7.31
C GLU A 13 15.09 10.82 -6.76
N ALA A 14 14.96 9.51 -6.97
CA ALA A 14 13.84 8.76 -6.44
C ALA A 14 13.80 9.13 -4.95
N PRO A 15 12.71 9.76 -4.45
CA PRO A 15 12.70 10.27 -3.10
C PRO A 15 13.10 9.12 -2.19
N ASP A 16 14.08 9.35 -1.33
CA ASP A 16 14.60 8.36 -0.40
C ASP A 16 13.48 8.03 0.61
N LEU A 17 12.60 7.11 0.19
CA LEU A 17 11.39 6.67 0.91
C LEU A 17 11.74 5.95 2.21
N ALA A 18 13.03 5.73 2.48
CA ALA A 18 13.52 5.01 3.66
C ALA A 18 13.42 5.83 4.96
N THR A 19 13.30 7.16 4.89
CA THR A 19 13.34 8.02 6.09
C THR A 19 11.96 8.54 6.54
N GLN A 20 10.88 8.24 5.80
CA GLN A 20 9.53 8.70 6.16
C GLN A 20 8.79 7.63 6.98
N GLU A 21 9.00 7.64 8.29
CA GLU A 21 8.12 6.94 9.23
C GLU A 21 6.78 7.68 9.28
N ALA A 22 5.84 7.30 8.40
CA ALA A 22 4.48 7.81 8.47
C ALA A 22 3.83 7.36 9.79
N PRO A 23 3.16 8.27 10.53
CA PRO A 23 2.46 7.88 11.75
C PRO A 23 1.42 6.80 11.46
N LEU A 24 1.34 5.80 12.34
CA LEU A 24 0.32 4.77 12.26
C LEU A 24 -1.07 5.39 12.46
N PRO A 25 -2.10 4.95 11.73
CA PRO A 25 -3.44 5.51 11.89
C PRO A 25 -4.05 5.09 13.24
N ASP A 26 -4.80 6.01 13.86
CA ASP A 26 -5.55 5.70 15.09
C ASP A 26 -6.84 4.97 14.75
N CYS A 27 -6.88 3.66 15.02
CA CYS A 27 -8.06 2.84 14.72
C CYS A 27 -9.19 2.97 15.75
N SER A 28 -8.98 3.65 16.88
CA SER A 28 -10.01 3.83 17.91
C SER A 28 -11.16 4.73 17.44
N VAL A 29 -10.86 5.65 16.52
CA VAL A 29 -11.83 6.62 15.97
C VAL A 29 -11.96 6.55 14.44
N SER A 30 -11.11 5.76 13.78
CA SER A 30 -11.17 5.58 12.33
C SER A 30 -12.24 4.56 11.94
N PRO A 31 -12.89 4.72 10.77
CA PRO A 31 -13.76 3.69 10.22
C PRO A 31 -12.97 2.40 9.92
N ASP A 32 -13.69 1.28 9.84
CA ASP A 32 -13.12 0.03 9.34
C ASP A 32 -12.69 0.21 7.86
N ASP A 33 -11.42 -0.06 7.59
CA ASP A 33 -10.79 -0.03 6.26
C ASP A 33 -9.63 -1.01 6.26
N LEU A 34 -9.95 -2.29 6.43
CA LEU A 34 -8.95 -3.36 6.43
C LEU A 34 -8.70 -3.85 5.02
N ARG A 35 -7.43 -3.98 4.68
CA ARG A 35 -6.96 -4.45 3.38
C ARG A 35 -6.19 -5.74 3.57
N ASN A 36 -6.71 -6.81 2.99
CA ASN A 36 -6.04 -8.11 2.95
C ASN A 36 -5.31 -8.26 1.63
N TYR A 37 -4.02 -8.55 1.69
CA TYR A 37 -3.17 -8.76 0.51
C TYR A 37 -2.94 -10.26 0.32
N TYR A 38 -3.25 -10.76 -0.87
CA TYR A 38 -3.10 -12.18 -1.19
C TYR A 38 -1.98 -12.42 -2.20
N ARG A 39 -1.33 -13.59 -2.11
CA ARG A 39 -0.23 -13.99 -3.02
C ARG A 39 -0.68 -14.18 -4.46
N ASP A 40 -1.94 -14.53 -4.66
CA ASP A 40 -2.53 -14.95 -5.92
C ASP A 40 -3.96 -14.39 -6.08
N ALA A 41 -4.44 -14.35 -7.33
CA ALA A 41 -5.78 -13.83 -7.65
C ALA A 41 -6.93 -14.77 -7.27
N ALA A 42 -6.64 -15.97 -6.75
CA ALA A 42 -7.65 -16.87 -6.19
C ALA A 42 -7.78 -16.71 -4.66
N HIS A 43 -7.03 -15.77 -4.08
CA HIS A 43 -7.07 -15.38 -2.67
C HIS A 43 -6.70 -16.54 -1.73
N THR A 44 -5.77 -17.41 -2.15
CA THR A 44 -5.49 -18.65 -1.41
C THR A 44 -4.58 -18.44 -0.21
N ASP A 45 -3.56 -17.59 -0.35
CA ASP A 45 -2.58 -17.29 0.70
C ASP A 45 -2.63 -15.81 1.09
N LEU A 46 -3.00 -15.52 2.35
CA LEU A 46 -2.91 -14.16 2.91
C LEU A 46 -1.45 -13.83 3.26
N ILE A 47 -0.90 -12.82 2.59
CA ILE A 47 0.52 -12.43 2.71
C ILE A 47 0.75 -11.12 3.45
N GLY A 48 -0.30 -10.37 3.75
CA GLY A 48 -0.21 -9.16 4.55
C GLY A 48 -1.57 -8.55 4.82
N GLN A 49 -1.60 -7.65 5.81
CA GLN A 49 -2.77 -6.85 6.13
C GLN A 49 -2.37 -5.41 6.46
N TRP A 50 -3.22 -4.47 6.08
CA TRP A 50 -3.05 -3.08 6.42
C TRP A 50 -4.41 -2.41 6.67
N GLY A 51 -4.51 -1.63 7.75
CA GLY A 51 -5.66 -0.77 8.03
C GLY A 51 -6.35 -1.07 9.36
N CYS A 52 -7.53 -0.51 9.55
CA CYS A 52 -8.28 -0.60 10.79
C CYS A 52 -9.42 -1.62 10.68
N TYR A 53 -9.60 -2.45 11.71
CA TYR A 53 -10.71 -3.39 11.80
C TYR A 53 -11.14 -3.60 13.25
N CYS A 54 -12.41 -3.38 13.56
CA CYS A 54 -13.01 -3.46 14.90
C CYS A 54 -12.22 -2.64 15.95
N GLY A 55 -11.68 -1.48 15.58
CA GLY A 55 -10.84 -0.66 16.46
C GLY A 55 -9.36 -1.08 16.57
N GLY A 56 -8.97 -2.19 15.92
CA GLY A 56 -7.59 -2.68 15.90
C GLY A 56 -6.82 -2.25 14.65
N LEU A 57 -5.55 -1.90 14.82
CA LEU A 57 -4.64 -1.66 13.70
C LEU A 57 -3.99 -2.96 13.24
N TYR A 58 -4.17 -3.29 11.97
CA TYR A 58 -3.49 -4.36 11.28
C TYR A 58 -2.42 -3.74 10.40
N ASN A 59 -1.16 -4.08 10.63
CA ASN A 59 -0.04 -3.59 9.83
C ASN A 59 1.09 -4.63 9.84
N TRP A 60 1.00 -5.62 8.95
CA TRP A 60 1.99 -6.68 8.86
C TRP A 60 2.08 -7.25 7.44
N GLY A 61 3.20 -7.95 7.18
CA GLY A 61 3.39 -8.70 5.93
C GLY A 61 3.61 -7.81 4.71
N ASN A 62 3.40 -8.40 3.53
CA ASN A 62 3.57 -7.73 2.25
C ASN A 62 2.28 -6.99 1.86
N LYS A 63 2.39 -5.68 1.63
CA LYS A 63 1.28 -4.79 1.27
C LYS A 63 1.15 -4.63 -0.25
N SER A 64 1.56 -5.66 -0.97
CA SER A 64 1.57 -5.72 -2.42
C SER A 64 1.34 -7.16 -2.82
N GLY A 65 0.30 -7.39 -3.60
CA GLY A 65 -0.10 -8.70 -4.08
C GLY A 65 -0.99 -8.56 -5.32
N PRO A 66 -1.14 -9.62 -6.11
CA PRO A 66 -2.02 -9.62 -7.28
C PRO A 66 -3.50 -9.41 -6.94
N TYR A 67 -3.90 -9.61 -5.69
CA TYR A 67 -5.24 -9.30 -5.23
C TYR A 67 -5.24 -8.62 -3.87
N VAL A 68 -6.16 -7.65 -3.72
CA VAL A 68 -6.43 -6.92 -2.49
C VAL A 68 -7.93 -6.97 -2.22
N GLU A 69 -8.29 -7.49 -1.06
CA GLU A 69 -9.66 -7.48 -0.54
C GLU A 69 -9.82 -6.30 0.42
N TYR A 70 -10.96 -5.61 0.33
CA TYR A 70 -11.30 -4.47 1.19
C TYR A 70 -12.46 -4.84 2.10
N ILE A 71 -12.26 -4.67 3.41
CA ILE A 71 -13.22 -5.01 4.45
C ILE A 71 -13.55 -3.72 5.22
N TYR A 72 -14.80 -3.28 5.12
CA TYR A 72 -15.26 -1.99 5.65
C TYR A 72 -16.22 -2.10 6.84
N SER A 73 -16.44 -3.32 7.34
CA SER A 73 -17.30 -3.55 8.50
C SER A 73 -16.84 -4.77 9.26
N CYS A 74 -16.69 -4.59 10.57
CA CYS A 74 -16.85 -5.61 11.58
C CYS A 74 -18.36 -5.76 11.92
#